data_AF-A0A6G2KAF9-F1
#
_entry.id   AF-A0A6G2KAF9-F1
#
_cell.length_a   1.000
_cell.length_b   1.000
_cell.length_c   1.000
_cell.angle_alpha   90.00
_cell.angle_beta   90.00
_cell.angle_gamma   90.00
#
_symmetry.space_group_name_H-M   'P 1'
#
loop_
_entity.id
_entity.type
_entity.pdbx_description
1 polymer ?
#
loop_
_entity_poly.entity_id
_entity_poly.type
_entity_poly.pdbx_seq_one_letter_code
_entity_poly.pdbx_strand_id
1 'polypeptide(L)'
;MNMSIFTDLVEDNPWWRDPSLIGRDMKIVDLDGSVVNWKPRIAQTFNFSKDLVYSLRGPRQVGKTTLVKIQIKQKLDEGISPHNIMYYAFDVDTSPRDLVNVIKTYLDNTERLRKGRRCYIFLDEVSAVKDWQRGIKRLWDQGRLENCTVVATGSNTIDIKMSSERLPGRRGSSNDTLDKIMLPMKFSEFVAAIGGDIKDLLERYDLTVSGMRHMHFKSILDLNLDLGIEYLRPHIPKLNRYLMYYL
;
A
#
# COMPACT_ATOMS: atom_id res chain seq x y z
N MET A 1 31.37 -1.82 6.58
CA MET A 1 30.08 -1.09 6.53
C MET A 1 29.92 -0.60 5.09
N ASN A 2 28.90 -1.02 4.33
CA ASN A 2 28.71 -0.52 2.96
C ASN A 2 28.20 0.92 3.04
N MET A 3 29.11 1.89 3.12
CA MET A 3 28.77 3.32 3.25
C MET A 3 27.84 3.83 2.14
N SER A 4 27.91 3.24 0.94
CA SER A 4 27.00 3.56 -0.17
C SER A 4 25.55 3.29 0.20
N ILE A 5 25.22 2.08 0.65
CA ILE A 5 23.84 1.65 0.94
C ILE A 5 23.18 2.52 2.01
N PHE A 6 23.93 2.91 3.04
CA PHE A 6 23.37 3.75 4.09
C PHE A 6 23.11 5.19 3.61
N THR A 7 23.94 5.68 2.68
CA THR A 7 23.71 6.99 2.05
C THR A 7 22.42 6.96 1.24
N ASP A 8 22.24 5.93 0.40
CA ASP A 8 21.03 5.73 -0.41
C ASP A 8 19.78 5.66 0.49
N LEU A 9 19.87 4.95 1.61
CA LEU A 9 18.80 4.89 2.61
C LEU A 9 18.46 6.27 3.18
N VAL A 10 19.44 7.10 3.52
CA VAL A 10 19.16 8.46 4.06
C VAL A 10 18.50 9.34 3.01
N GLU A 11 18.89 9.21 1.73
CA GLU A 11 18.29 9.95 0.62
C GLU A 11 16.84 9.53 0.35
N ASP A 12 16.55 8.23 0.35
CA ASP A 12 15.21 7.67 0.15
C ASP A 12 14.26 7.92 1.34
N ASN A 13 14.82 8.23 2.52
CA ASN A 13 14.08 8.40 3.78
C ASN A 13 14.33 9.79 4.40
N PRO A 14 14.00 10.89 3.70
CA PRO A 14 14.30 12.25 4.18
C PRO A 14 13.62 12.56 5.52
N TRP A 15 12.52 11.87 5.85
CA TRP A 15 11.85 12.00 7.15
C TRP A 15 12.72 11.61 8.35
N TRP A 16 13.77 10.80 8.16
CA TRP A 16 14.72 10.49 9.23
C TRP A 16 15.44 11.72 9.77
N ARG A 17 15.60 12.75 8.94
CA ARG A 17 16.14 14.05 9.37
C ARG A 17 15.05 14.94 9.93
N ASP A 18 13.91 15.02 9.24
CA ASP A 18 12.78 15.86 9.62
C ASP A 18 11.48 15.22 9.10
N PRO A 19 10.56 14.77 9.99
CA PRO A 19 9.30 14.16 9.61
C PRO A 19 8.50 14.94 8.56
N SER A 20 8.59 16.27 8.56
CA SER A 20 7.83 17.14 7.65
C SER A 20 8.26 17.02 6.19
N LEU A 21 9.47 16.48 5.91
CA LEU A 21 9.99 16.32 4.56
C LEU A 21 9.20 15.30 3.73
N ILE A 22 8.41 14.42 4.36
CA ILE A 22 7.46 13.56 3.62
C ILE A 22 6.44 14.39 2.82
N GLY A 23 6.09 15.59 3.28
CA GLY A 23 5.19 16.49 2.57
C GLY A 23 5.78 17.10 1.30
N ARG A 24 7.09 16.93 1.06
CA ARG A 24 7.78 17.34 -0.17
C ARG A 24 7.97 16.19 -1.16
N ASP A 25 7.61 14.96 -0.78
CA ASP A 25 7.65 13.83 -1.69
C ASP A 25 6.71 14.08 -2.87
N MET A 26 7.21 13.91 -4.09
CA MET A 26 6.47 14.21 -5.32
C MET A 26 5.12 13.49 -5.37
N LYS A 27 5.02 12.24 -4.88
CA LYS A 27 3.75 11.50 -4.89
C LYS A 27 2.74 12.04 -3.90
N ILE A 28 3.20 12.61 -2.79
CA ILE A 28 2.34 13.29 -1.82
C ILE A 28 1.90 14.64 -2.37
N VAL A 29 2.82 15.42 -2.95
CA VAL A 29 2.48 16.71 -3.58
C VAL A 29 1.49 16.55 -4.72
N ASP A 30 1.71 15.58 -5.62
CA ASP A 30 0.81 15.27 -6.73
C ASP A 30 -0.59 14.84 -6.22
N LEU A 31 -0.64 14.08 -5.12
CA LEU A 31 -1.89 13.64 -4.51
C LEU A 31 -2.64 14.79 -3.84
N ASP A 32 -1.94 15.64 -3.08
CA ASP A 32 -2.52 16.78 -2.37
C ASP A 32 -3.02 17.86 -3.35
N GLY A 33 -2.35 18.01 -4.50
CA GLY A 33 -2.76 18.89 -5.59
C GLY A 33 -3.83 18.31 -6.52
N SER A 34 -4.14 17.01 -6.40
CA SER A 34 -5.15 16.34 -7.22
C SER A 34 -6.57 16.76 -6.81
N VAL A 35 -7.43 16.98 -7.81
CA VAL A 35 -8.88 17.19 -7.59
C VAL A 35 -9.52 15.98 -6.88
N VAL A 36 -8.92 14.81 -7.08
CA VAL A 36 -9.37 13.54 -6.51
C VAL A 36 -8.48 13.21 -5.31
N ASN A 37 -9.01 13.33 -4.09
CA ASN A 37 -8.32 12.89 -2.87
C ASN A 37 -8.41 11.36 -2.77
N TRP A 38 -7.52 10.70 -3.51
CA TRP A 38 -7.57 9.26 -3.63
C TRP A 38 -7.00 8.56 -2.39
N LYS A 39 -7.86 7.83 -1.70
CA LYS A 39 -7.49 6.94 -0.61
C LYS A 39 -7.82 5.49 -1.02
N PRO A 40 -6.84 4.73 -1.55
CA PRO A 40 -7.10 3.38 -2.03
C PRO A 40 -7.59 2.49 -0.90
N ARG A 41 -8.75 1.85 -1.06
CA ARG A 41 -9.38 1.06 0.01
C ARG A 41 -8.52 -0.10 0.49
N ILE A 42 -7.66 -0.64 -0.39
CA ILE A 42 -6.71 -1.69 -0.03
C ILE A 42 -5.76 -1.27 1.11
N ALA A 43 -5.52 0.03 1.32
CA ALA A 43 -4.79 0.59 2.46
C ALA A 43 -5.30 0.06 3.82
N GLN A 44 -6.62 -0.12 3.94
CA GLN A 44 -7.26 -0.55 5.19
C GLN A 44 -7.12 -2.05 5.45
N THR A 45 -6.64 -2.82 4.47
CA THR A 45 -6.49 -4.29 4.56
C THR A 45 -5.14 -4.72 5.14
N PHE A 46 -4.26 -3.77 5.45
CA PHE A 46 -2.96 -4.03 6.06
C PHE A 46 -3.06 -3.94 7.59
N ASN A 47 -2.57 -4.98 8.27
CA ASN A 47 -2.42 -4.99 9.72
C ASN A 47 -0.97 -4.66 10.09
N PHE A 48 -0.78 -3.41 10.53
CA PHE A 48 0.52 -2.87 10.94
C PHE A 48 0.85 -3.10 12.44
N SER A 49 0.08 -3.92 13.15
CA SER A 49 0.34 -4.27 14.55
C SER A 49 1.07 -5.62 14.72
N LYS A 50 1.27 -6.36 13.63
CA LYS A 50 1.78 -7.74 13.62
C LYS A 50 3.01 -7.91 12.74
N ASP A 51 3.77 -8.98 13.04
CA ASP A 51 4.95 -9.39 12.28
C ASP A 51 4.54 -10.06 10.97
N LEU A 52 4.21 -9.23 9.98
CA LEU A 52 3.64 -9.66 8.71
C LEU A 52 4.51 -9.22 7.54
N VAL A 53 4.59 -10.08 6.53
CA VAL A 53 5.22 -9.76 5.24
C VAL A 53 4.13 -9.78 4.17
N TYR A 54 3.74 -8.59 3.75
CA TYR A 54 2.78 -8.39 2.68
C TYR A 54 3.46 -8.35 1.31
N SER A 55 2.82 -8.96 0.33
CA SER A 55 3.13 -8.79 -1.09
C SER A 55 2.04 -7.92 -1.71
N LEU A 56 2.36 -6.71 -2.15
CA LEU A 56 1.45 -5.85 -2.90
C LEU A 56 1.79 -5.93 -4.38
N ARG A 57 0.84 -6.37 -5.21
CA ARG A 57 1.04 -6.55 -6.65
C ARG A 57 -0.02 -5.84 -7.45
N GLY A 58 0.32 -5.48 -8.68
CA GLY A 58 -0.63 -4.84 -9.58
C GLY A 58 0.08 -4.18 -10.76
N PRO A 59 -0.65 -3.89 -11.84
CA PRO A 59 -0.08 -3.26 -13.03
C PRO A 59 0.73 -1.99 -12.73
N ARG A 60 1.57 -1.56 -13.66
CA ARG A 60 2.24 -0.25 -13.56
C ARG A 60 1.19 0.86 -13.51
N GLN A 61 1.54 1.97 -12.85
CA GLN A 61 0.70 3.18 -12.77
C GLN A 61 -0.64 3.04 -12.03
N VAL A 62 -0.88 1.95 -11.28
CA VAL A 62 -2.06 1.81 -10.40
C VAL A 62 -1.90 2.49 -9.02
N GLY A 63 -0.81 3.23 -8.81
CA GLY A 63 -0.56 4.00 -7.59
C GLY A 63 -0.01 3.21 -6.39
N LYS A 64 0.71 2.09 -6.61
CA LYS A 64 1.36 1.30 -5.55
C LYS A 64 2.34 2.13 -4.71
N THR A 65 3.28 2.84 -5.37
CA THR A 65 4.24 3.74 -4.71
C THR A 65 3.51 4.86 -3.96
N THR A 66 2.47 5.45 -4.55
CA THR A 66 1.65 6.47 -3.89
C THR A 66 0.99 5.91 -2.62
N LEU A 67 0.41 4.71 -2.65
CA LEU A 67 -0.12 4.05 -1.46
C LEU A 67 0.95 3.85 -0.37
N VAL A 68 2.15 3.41 -0.75
CA VAL A 68 3.27 3.27 0.19
C VAL A 68 3.61 4.61 0.85
N LYS A 69 3.71 5.70 0.07
CA LYS A 69 3.99 7.04 0.58
C LYS A 69 2.87 7.57 1.47
N ILE A 70 1.60 7.31 1.13
CA ILE A 70 0.44 7.60 1.98
C ILE A 70 0.59 6.89 3.33
N GLN A 71 0.94 5.59 3.33
CA GLN A 71 1.12 4.84 4.58
C GLN A 71 2.28 5.38 5.43
N ILE A 72 3.38 5.79 4.80
CA ILE A 72 4.52 6.41 5.50
C ILE A 72 4.08 7.73 6.14
N LYS A 73 3.42 8.60 5.38
CA LYS A 73 2.90 9.88 5.87
C LYS A 73 1.94 9.68 7.05
N GLN A 74 0.96 8.77 6.92
CA GLN A 74 0.02 8.46 7.99
C GLN A 74 0.71 8.03 9.29
N LYS A 75 1.74 7.18 9.19
CA LYS A 75 2.49 6.74 10.38
C LYS A 75 3.26 7.86 11.05
N LEU A 76 3.86 8.74 10.25
CA LEU A 76 4.53 9.93 10.76
C LEU A 76 3.51 10.86 11.46
N ASP A 77 2.34 11.06 10.86
CA ASP A 77 1.24 11.85 11.43
C ASP A 77 0.69 11.22 12.73
N GLU A 78 0.71 9.89 12.85
CA GLU A 78 0.37 9.13 14.07
C GLU A 78 1.44 9.25 15.18
N GLY A 79 2.56 9.95 14.92
CA GLY A 79 3.65 10.13 15.88
C GLY A 79 4.62 8.94 15.97
N ILE A 80 4.60 8.02 14.99
CA ILE A 80 5.63 6.98 14.88
C ILE A 80 6.98 7.65 14.60
N SER A 81 8.00 7.23 15.35
CA SER A 81 9.36 7.72 15.17
C SER A 81 9.84 7.50 13.72
N PRO A 82 10.42 8.52 13.06
CA PRO A 82 10.90 8.41 11.69
C PRO A 82 11.82 7.22 11.42
N HIS A 83 12.72 6.92 12.36
CA HIS A 83 13.68 5.82 12.25
C HIS A 83 13.05 4.42 12.38
N ASN A 84 11.76 4.34 12.71
CA ASN A 84 10.97 3.11 12.69
C ASN A 84 10.35 2.85 11.32
N ILE A 85 10.42 3.80 10.39
CA ILE A 85 9.81 3.71 9.07
C ILE A 85 10.92 3.77 8.02
N MET A 86 11.03 2.71 7.22
CA MET A 86 11.98 2.60 6.14
C MET A 86 11.26 2.37 4.82
N TYR A 87 11.74 3.06 3.80
CA TYR A 87 11.40 2.92 2.41
C TYR A 87 12.68 2.67 1.61
N TYR A 88 12.60 1.82 0.59
CA TYR A 88 13.67 1.69 -0.39
C TYR A 88 13.07 1.23 -1.71
N ALA A 89 13.45 1.89 -2.80
CA ALA A 89 13.04 1.51 -4.15
C ALA A 89 14.13 0.64 -4.80
N PHE A 90 13.74 -0.56 -5.25
CA PHE A 90 14.65 -1.49 -5.93
C PHE A 90 14.66 -1.26 -7.44
N ASP A 91 15.82 -1.51 -8.05
CA ASP A 91 16.02 -1.50 -9.49
C ASP A 91 16.38 -2.90 -10.03
N VAL A 92 16.54 -2.98 -11.35
CA VAL A 92 16.77 -4.26 -12.07
C VAL A 92 18.16 -4.83 -11.80
N ASP A 93 19.14 -4.02 -11.45
CA ASP A 93 20.53 -4.44 -11.24
C ASP A 93 20.79 -4.94 -9.81
N THR A 94 19.78 -4.86 -8.94
CA THR A 94 19.90 -5.25 -7.54
C THR A 94 19.84 -6.78 -7.36
N SER A 95 20.82 -7.36 -6.65
CA SER A 95 20.84 -8.79 -6.33
C SER A 95 20.06 -9.13 -5.04
N PRO A 96 19.64 -10.39 -4.82
CA PRO A 96 19.04 -10.78 -3.55
C PRO A 96 19.98 -10.65 -2.34
N ARG A 97 21.31 -10.58 -2.54
CA ARG A 97 22.25 -10.25 -1.47
C ARG A 97 22.16 -8.77 -1.09
N ASP A 98 21.99 -7.90 -2.07
CA ASP A 98 21.86 -6.46 -1.84
C ASP A 98 20.58 -6.14 -1.10
N LEU A 99 19.46 -6.78 -1.43
CA LEU A 99 18.22 -6.68 -0.63
C LEU A 99 18.45 -7.01 0.85
N VAL A 100 19.14 -8.12 1.13
CA VAL A 100 19.45 -8.51 2.51
C VAL A 100 20.36 -7.48 3.17
N ASN A 101 21.34 -6.95 2.44
CA ASN A 101 22.27 -5.95 2.94
C ASN A 101 21.58 -4.61 3.22
N VAL A 102 20.66 -4.16 2.36
CA VAL A 102 19.85 -2.94 2.56
C VAL A 102 19.06 -3.04 3.86
N ILE A 103 18.31 -4.14 4.05
CA ILE A 103 17.46 -4.31 5.24
C ILE A 103 18.33 -4.45 6.50
N LYS A 104 19.43 -5.22 6.46
CA LYS A 104 20.36 -5.32 7.60
C LYS A 104 21.00 -3.97 7.94
N THR A 105 21.46 -3.25 6.93
CA THR A 105 22.07 -1.93 7.10
C THR A 105 21.08 -0.98 7.78
N TYR A 106 19.82 -0.93 7.34
CA TYR A 106 18.78 -0.17 8.03
C TYR A 106 18.59 -0.63 9.49
N LEU A 107 18.37 -1.93 9.72
CA LEU A 107 18.06 -2.46 11.05
C LEU A 107 19.19 -2.21 12.05
N ASP A 108 20.44 -2.44 11.65
CA ASP A 108 21.64 -2.30 12.47
C ASP A 108 21.93 -0.82 12.79
N ASN A 109 21.75 0.10 11.84
CA ASN A 109 22.02 1.53 12.06
C ASN A 109 20.91 2.24 12.86
N THR A 110 19.68 1.72 12.83
CA THR A 110 18.53 2.35 13.52
C THR A 110 18.18 1.70 14.86
N GLU A 111 18.79 0.56 15.21
CA GLU A 111 18.45 -0.24 16.39
C GLU A 111 18.33 0.60 17.68
N ARG A 112 19.37 1.39 17.99
CA ARG A 112 19.39 2.24 19.19
C ARG A 112 18.35 3.35 19.16
N LEU A 113 18.05 3.89 17.99
CA LEU A 113 17.08 4.97 17.79
C LEU A 113 15.64 4.46 17.93
N ARG A 114 15.38 3.24 17.47
CA ARG A 114 14.07 2.59 17.53
C ARG A 114 13.66 2.16 18.93
N LYS A 115 14.60 1.98 19.86
CA LYS A 115 14.35 1.58 21.26
C LYS A 115 13.44 0.35 21.37
N GLY A 116 13.65 -0.65 20.51
CA GLY A 116 12.86 -1.89 20.48
C GLY A 116 11.42 -1.74 19.98
N ARG A 117 10.99 -0.56 19.50
CA ARG A 117 9.65 -0.36 18.92
C ARG A 117 9.55 -0.97 17.52
N ARG A 118 8.30 -1.25 17.11
CA ARG A 118 7.97 -1.88 15.82
C ARG A 118 8.55 -1.13 14.63
N CYS A 119 9.00 -1.86 13.62
CA CYS A 119 9.44 -1.31 12.34
C CYS A 119 8.38 -1.46 11.25
N TYR A 120 8.36 -0.50 10.34
CA TYR A 120 7.59 -0.52 9.11
C TYR A 120 8.56 -0.44 7.95
N ILE A 121 8.64 -1.50 7.16
CA ILE A 121 9.62 -1.66 6.08
C ILE A 121 8.86 -1.73 4.75
N PHE A 122 9.03 -0.72 3.92
CA PHE A 122 8.42 -0.60 2.60
C PHE A 122 9.47 -0.84 1.53
N LEU A 123 9.33 -1.91 0.77
CA LEU A 123 10.24 -2.30 -0.32
C LEU A 123 9.52 -2.09 -1.65
N ASP A 124 9.82 -1.00 -2.34
CA ASP A 124 9.15 -0.67 -3.60
C ASP A 124 9.83 -1.35 -4.79
N GLU A 125 9.03 -1.85 -5.73
CA GLU A 125 9.45 -2.60 -6.92
C GLU A 125 10.44 -3.76 -6.63
N VAL A 126 10.31 -4.41 -5.47
CA VAL A 126 11.18 -5.54 -5.07
C VAL A 126 11.12 -6.71 -6.05
N SER A 127 10.08 -6.81 -6.89
CA SER A 127 9.99 -7.79 -7.98
C SER A 127 11.11 -7.64 -9.02
N ALA A 128 11.80 -6.49 -9.09
CA ALA A 128 12.98 -6.32 -9.91
C ALA A 128 14.15 -7.20 -9.43
N VAL A 129 14.21 -7.50 -8.13
CA VAL A 129 15.21 -8.39 -7.54
C VAL A 129 14.84 -9.85 -7.77
N LYS A 130 15.65 -10.54 -8.57
CA LYS A 130 15.47 -11.98 -8.80
C LYS A 130 15.48 -12.77 -7.49
N ASP A 131 14.47 -13.62 -7.31
CA ASP A 131 14.29 -14.45 -6.11
C ASP A 131 14.31 -13.67 -4.78
N TRP A 132 13.83 -12.42 -4.76
CA TRP A 132 13.80 -11.56 -3.56
C TRP A 132 13.20 -12.25 -2.31
N GLN A 133 12.26 -13.17 -2.51
CA GLN A 133 11.66 -13.97 -1.43
C GLN A 133 12.71 -14.75 -0.64
N ARG A 134 13.79 -15.23 -1.28
CA ARG A 134 14.88 -15.92 -0.57
C ARG A 134 15.61 -15.00 0.39
N GLY A 135 15.75 -13.72 0.03
CA GLY A 135 16.33 -12.70 0.90
C GLY A 135 15.45 -12.44 2.13
N ILE A 136 14.14 -12.26 1.92
CA ILE A 136 13.18 -12.10 3.01
C ILE A 136 13.11 -13.34 3.91
N LYS A 137 13.06 -14.54 3.31
CA LYS A 137 13.14 -15.82 4.04
C LYS A 137 14.35 -15.87 4.95
N ARG A 138 15.53 -15.51 4.41
CA ARG A 138 16.77 -15.51 5.18
C ARG A 138 16.70 -14.55 6.37
N LEU A 139 16.14 -13.35 6.19
CA LEU A 139 15.99 -12.37 7.27
C LEU A 139 15.00 -12.85 8.34
N TRP A 140 13.89 -13.45 7.90
CA TRP A 140 12.89 -14.06 8.77
C TRP A 140 13.50 -15.19 9.61
N ASP A 141 14.16 -16.16 8.97
CA ASP A 141 14.77 -17.31 9.64
C ASP A 141 15.90 -16.88 10.61
N GLN A 142 16.48 -15.69 10.43
CA GLN A 142 17.48 -15.10 11.32
C GLN A 142 16.88 -14.28 12.48
N GLY A 143 15.55 -14.23 12.63
CA GLY A 143 14.87 -13.40 13.62
C GLY A 143 14.98 -11.89 13.36
N ARG A 144 15.55 -11.47 12.21
CA ARG A 144 15.77 -10.05 11.91
C ARG A 144 14.50 -9.26 11.63
N LEU A 145 13.41 -9.96 11.32
CA LEU A 145 12.09 -9.37 11.04
C LEU A 145 11.12 -9.48 12.22
N GLU A 146 11.61 -9.85 13.41
CA GLU A 146 10.83 -9.73 14.64
C GLU A 146 10.44 -8.28 14.89
N ASN A 147 9.21 -8.06 15.35
CA ASN A 147 8.63 -6.74 15.55
C ASN A 147 8.68 -5.85 14.29
N CYS A 148 8.56 -6.44 13.09
CA CYS A 148 8.56 -5.71 11.82
C CYS A 148 7.32 -6.03 10.99
N THR A 149 6.70 -5.03 10.38
CA THR A 149 5.75 -5.23 9.28
C THR A 149 6.43 -4.83 7.96
N VAL A 150 6.50 -5.77 7.02
CA VAL A 150 7.11 -5.57 5.70
C VAL A 150 6.03 -5.48 4.63
N VAL A 151 6.11 -4.49 3.76
CA VAL A 151 5.25 -4.36 2.57
C VAL A 151 6.17 -4.33 1.35
N ALA A 152 6.09 -5.38 0.54
CA ALA A 152 6.91 -5.57 -0.65
C ALA A 152 6.06 -5.37 -1.90
N THR A 153 6.33 -4.34 -2.70
CA THR A 153 5.56 -4.04 -3.92
C THR A 153 6.17 -4.67 -5.18
N GLY A 154 5.39 -4.76 -6.25
CA GLY A 154 5.89 -5.19 -7.55
C GLY A 154 4.83 -5.18 -8.65
N SER A 155 5.26 -5.09 -9.91
CA SER A 155 4.31 -4.96 -11.03
C SER A 155 3.67 -6.28 -11.51
N ASN A 156 4.30 -7.43 -11.24
CA ASN A 156 3.87 -8.70 -11.81
C ASN A 156 3.00 -9.53 -10.85
N THR A 157 1.78 -9.88 -11.26
CA THR A 157 0.89 -10.75 -10.49
C THR A 157 1.33 -12.21 -10.50
N ILE A 158 2.12 -12.65 -11.49
CA ILE A 158 2.70 -14.00 -11.53
C ILE A 158 3.58 -14.24 -10.29
N ASP A 159 4.25 -13.19 -9.80
CA ASP A 159 5.08 -13.27 -8.60
C ASP A 159 4.28 -13.54 -7.33
N ILE A 160 2.95 -13.37 -7.32
CA ILE A 160 2.10 -13.65 -6.15
C ILE A 160 2.14 -15.14 -5.82
N LYS A 161 1.91 -16.00 -6.82
CA LYS A 161 1.94 -17.46 -6.63
C LYS A 161 3.30 -17.90 -6.10
N MET A 162 4.37 -17.39 -6.72
CA MET A 162 5.73 -17.66 -6.26
C MET A 162 6.01 -17.14 -4.85
N SER A 163 5.46 -15.98 -4.46
CA SER A 163 5.64 -15.43 -3.11
C SER A 163 4.94 -16.28 -2.06
N SER A 164 3.75 -16.77 -2.38
CA SER A 164 3.00 -17.66 -1.49
C SER A 164 3.67 -19.02 -1.31
N GLU A 165 4.17 -19.60 -2.39
CA GLU A 165 4.88 -20.88 -2.39
C GLU A 165 6.27 -20.82 -1.76
N ARG A 166 6.97 -19.68 -1.85
CA ARG A 166 8.37 -19.54 -1.41
C ARG A 166 8.52 -18.95 0.00
N LEU A 167 7.45 -18.40 0.59
CA LEU A 167 7.42 -17.93 1.98
C LEU A 167 6.34 -18.61 2.84
N PRO A 168 6.15 -19.95 2.80
CA PRO A 168 5.16 -20.62 3.62
C PRO A 168 5.56 -20.53 5.10
N GLY A 169 4.63 -20.10 5.95
CA GLY A 169 4.82 -19.91 7.39
C GLY A 169 5.78 -18.76 7.78
N ARG A 170 6.34 -18.03 6.81
CA ARG A 170 7.38 -17.00 7.00
C ARG A 170 6.92 -15.60 6.62
N ARG A 171 5.62 -15.38 6.78
CA ARG A 171 4.94 -14.09 6.54
C ARG A 171 4.05 -13.70 7.73
N GLY A 172 4.15 -14.44 8.83
CA GLY A 172 3.29 -14.33 10.01
C GLY A 172 1.87 -14.89 9.81
N SER A 173 1.04 -14.74 10.85
CA SER A 173 -0.32 -15.27 10.90
C SER A 173 -1.36 -14.15 10.84
N SER A 174 -2.25 -14.24 9.85
CA SER A 174 -3.32 -13.27 9.57
C SER A 174 -4.57 -14.01 9.10
N ASN A 175 -5.74 -13.50 9.49
CA ASN A 175 -7.04 -14.00 9.01
C ASN A 175 -7.36 -13.52 7.59
N ASP A 176 -6.64 -12.49 7.12
CA ASP A 176 -6.74 -11.94 5.77
C ASP A 176 -5.50 -12.32 4.95
N THR A 177 -5.64 -12.37 3.62
CA THR A 177 -4.55 -12.67 2.69
C THR A 177 -3.41 -11.66 2.83
N LEU A 178 -2.18 -12.16 2.83
CA LEU A 178 -0.97 -11.34 2.81
C LEU A 178 -0.55 -10.95 1.39
N ASP A 179 -1.13 -11.61 0.39
CA ASP A 179 -0.99 -11.29 -1.01
C ASP A 179 -2.11 -10.34 -1.42
N LYS A 180 -1.76 -9.06 -1.57
CA LYS A 180 -2.64 -7.94 -1.90
C LYS A 180 -2.54 -7.61 -3.39
N ILE A 181 -3.68 -7.46 -4.06
CA ILE A 181 -3.73 -7.06 -5.47
C ILE A 181 -4.35 -5.66 -5.58
N MET A 182 -3.54 -4.71 -6.03
CA MET A 182 -3.97 -3.35 -6.35
C MET A 182 -4.27 -3.26 -7.84
N LEU A 183 -5.55 -3.10 -8.15
CA LEU A 183 -6.02 -2.86 -9.51
C LEU A 183 -6.22 -1.35 -9.73
N PRO A 184 -6.36 -0.90 -10.98
CA PRO A 184 -6.78 0.48 -11.26
C PRO A 184 -8.00 0.87 -10.40
N MET A 185 -8.03 2.14 -10.02
CA MET A 185 -9.12 2.71 -9.22
C MET A 185 -10.46 2.35 -9.84
N LYS A 186 -11.41 1.86 -9.05
CA LYS A 186 -12.75 1.57 -9.56
C LYS A 186 -13.52 2.86 -9.77
N PHE A 187 -14.46 2.90 -10.72
CA PHE A 187 -15.34 4.06 -10.90
C PHE A 187 -16.03 4.49 -9.59
N SER A 188 -16.52 3.55 -8.78
CA SER A 188 -17.12 3.87 -7.46
C SER A 188 -16.13 4.51 -6.48
N GLU A 189 -14.83 4.23 -6.61
CA GLU A 189 -13.79 4.87 -5.80
C GLU A 189 -13.49 6.28 -6.33
N PHE A 190 -13.46 6.46 -7.65
CA PHE A 190 -13.32 7.77 -8.28
C PHE A 190 -14.45 8.72 -7.88
N VAL A 191 -15.70 8.28 -7.97
CA VAL A 191 -16.87 9.07 -7.54
C VAL A 191 -16.79 9.43 -6.06
N ALA A 192 -16.44 8.46 -5.20
CA ALA A 192 -16.28 8.71 -3.78
C ALA A 192 -15.12 9.69 -3.48
N ALA A 193 -14.06 9.67 -4.27
CA ALA A 193 -12.89 10.52 -4.08
C ALA A 193 -13.06 11.95 -4.63
N ILE A 194 -13.99 12.17 -5.58
CA ILE A 194 -14.44 13.53 -5.96
C ILE A 194 -15.22 14.19 -4.80
N GLY A 195 -15.99 13.41 -4.05
CA GLY A 195 -16.75 13.91 -2.90
C GLY A 195 -18.12 14.51 -3.25
N GLY A 196 -18.67 15.25 -2.30
CA GLY A 196 -19.99 15.88 -2.38
C GLY A 196 -21.17 14.95 -2.09
N ASP A 197 -22.37 15.40 -2.45
CA ASP A 197 -23.65 14.71 -2.27
C ASP A 197 -23.64 13.23 -2.69
N ILE A 198 -23.01 12.90 -3.82
CA ILE A 198 -22.95 11.53 -4.31
C ILE A 198 -22.08 10.65 -3.40
N LYS A 199 -20.99 11.16 -2.83
CA LYS A 199 -20.16 10.41 -1.88
C LYS A 199 -20.98 10.02 -0.65
N ASP A 200 -21.74 10.96 -0.10
CA ASP A 200 -22.56 10.73 1.09
C ASP A 200 -23.65 9.70 0.82
N LEU A 201 -24.22 9.67 -0.39
CA LEU A 201 -25.15 8.62 -0.82
C LEU A 201 -24.46 7.25 -0.95
N LEU A 202 -23.26 7.21 -1.56
CA LEU A 202 -22.51 5.97 -1.70
C LEU A 202 -22.13 5.36 -0.33
N GLU A 203 -21.83 6.22 0.66
CA GLU A 203 -21.56 5.80 2.04
C GLU A 203 -22.84 5.39 2.77
N ARG A 204 -23.91 6.20 2.69
CA ARG A 204 -25.19 5.93 3.37
C ARG A 204 -25.84 4.61 2.96
N TYR A 205 -25.73 4.25 1.69
CA TYR A 205 -26.31 3.01 1.15
C TYR A 205 -25.28 1.90 0.96
N ASP A 206 -24.10 2.00 1.59
CA ASP A 206 -23.03 1.01 1.52
C ASP A 206 -22.62 0.58 0.10
N LEU A 207 -22.85 1.44 -0.90
CA LEU A 207 -22.43 1.23 -2.29
C LEU A 207 -20.90 1.30 -2.46
N THR A 208 -20.18 1.63 -1.39
CA THR A 208 -18.72 1.48 -1.32
C THR A 208 -18.30 0.08 -0.85
N VAL A 209 -19.16 -0.68 -0.17
CA VAL A 209 -18.83 -2.01 0.37
C VAL A 209 -19.05 -3.08 -0.70
N SER A 210 -18.08 -3.98 -0.90
CA SER A 210 -18.13 -4.92 -2.03
C SER A 210 -19.30 -5.91 -1.96
N GLY A 211 -19.62 -6.43 -0.77
CA GLY A 211 -20.76 -7.34 -0.58
C GLY A 211 -22.11 -6.63 -0.80
N MET A 212 -22.25 -5.42 -0.28
CA MET A 212 -23.46 -4.61 -0.44
C MET A 212 -23.68 -4.23 -1.91
N ARG A 213 -22.64 -3.78 -2.63
CA ARG A 213 -22.71 -3.52 -4.07
C ARG A 213 -23.23 -4.73 -4.86
N HIS A 214 -22.83 -5.94 -4.49
CA HIS A 214 -23.31 -7.15 -5.16
C HIS A 214 -24.82 -7.34 -4.95
N MET A 215 -25.32 -7.06 -3.73
CA MET A 215 -26.75 -7.10 -3.45
C MET A 215 -27.53 -6.03 -4.23
N HIS A 216 -27.02 -4.80 -4.27
CA HIS A 216 -27.60 -3.73 -5.09
C HIS A 216 -27.64 -4.12 -6.57
N PHE A 217 -26.55 -4.64 -7.13
CA PHE A 217 -26.52 -5.09 -8.51
C PHE A 217 -27.52 -6.22 -8.78
N LYS A 218 -27.65 -7.18 -7.86
CA LYS A 218 -28.65 -8.25 -7.97
C LYS A 218 -30.08 -7.71 -7.97
N SER A 219 -30.38 -6.71 -7.14
CA SER A 219 -31.69 -6.07 -7.10
C SER A 219 -32.11 -5.50 -8.47
N ILE A 220 -31.17 -4.89 -9.20
CA ILE A 220 -31.39 -4.38 -10.57
C ILE A 220 -31.78 -5.52 -11.52
N LEU A 221 -31.07 -6.65 -11.45
CA LEU A 221 -31.33 -7.81 -12.31
C LEU A 221 -32.72 -8.41 -12.04
N ASP A 222 -33.16 -8.35 -10.79
CA ASP A 222 -34.48 -8.81 -10.35
C ASP A 222 -35.59 -7.75 -10.61
N LEU A 223 -35.28 -6.66 -11.32
CA LEU A 223 -36.17 -5.53 -11.60
C LEU A 223 -36.76 -4.88 -10.32
N ASN A 224 -36.04 -5.00 -9.20
CA ASN A 224 -36.41 -4.42 -7.92
C ASN A 224 -35.40 -3.35 -7.54
N LEU A 225 -35.73 -2.08 -7.77
CA LEU A 225 -34.84 -0.98 -7.42
C LEU A 225 -34.90 -0.75 -5.91
N ASP A 226 -33.85 -1.17 -5.20
CA ASP A 226 -33.71 -0.82 -3.81
C ASP A 226 -33.50 0.69 -3.61
N LEU A 227 -33.68 1.15 -2.37
CA LEU A 227 -33.58 2.57 -2.03
C LEU A 227 -32.23 3.17 -2.46
N GLY A 228 -31.12 2.43 -2.32
CA GLY A 228 -29.80 2.94 -2.67
C GLY A 228 -29.70 3.32 -4.16
N ILE A 229 -30.36 2.58 -5.03
CA ILE A 229 -30.37 2.83 -6.47
C ILE A 229 -31.37 3.93 -6.83
N GLU A 230 -32.56 3.93 -6.22
CA GLU A 230 -33.55 5.00 -6.42
C GLU A 230 -33.00 6.37 -6.03
N TYR A 231 -32.26 6.47 -4.91
CA TYR A 231 -31.65 7.73 -4.48
C TYR A 231 -30.46 8.17 -5.35
N LEU A 232 -29.83 7.26 -6.10
CA LEU A 232 -28.82 7.62 -7.10
C LEU A 232 -29.42 8.12 -8.41
N ARG A 233 -30.68 7.78 -8.70
CA ARG A 233 -31.35 8.09 -9.98
C ARG A 233 -31.32 9.59 -10.35
N PRO A 234 -31.58 10.55 -9.44
CA PRO A 234 -31.47 11.98 -9.76
C PRO A 234 -30.06 12.42 -10.13
N HIS A 235 -29.03 11.67 -9.71
CA HIS A 235 -27.63 11.98 -9.94
C HIS A 235 -27.06 11.33 -11.21
N ILE A 236 -27.86 10.56 -11.98
CA ILE A 236 -27.42 9.90 -13.23
C ILE A 236 -26.71 10.88 -14.21
N PRO A 237 -27.22 12.09 -14.49
CA PRO A 237 -26.53 13.01 -15.40
C PRO A 237 -25.11 13.39 -14.92
N LYS A 238 -24.94 13.58 -13.61
CA LYS A 238 -23.66 13.90 -12.98
C LYS A 238 -22.73 12.68 -12.95
N LEU A 239 -23.26 11.49 -12.65
CA LEU A 239 -22.53 10.22 -12.71
C LEU A 239 -22.04 9.91 -14.13
N ASN A 240 -22.85 10.15 -15.17
CA ASN A 240 -22.44 9.97 -16.56
C ASN A 240 -21.29 10.92 -16.92
N ARG A 241 -21.34 12.17 -16.45
CA ARG A 241 -20.22 13.11 -16.63
C ARG A 241 -18.95 12.62 -15.93
N TYR A 242 -19.07 12.11 -14.70
CA TYR A 242 -17.94 11.51 -14.00
C TYR A 242 -17.39 10.28 -14.73
N LEU A 243 -18.26 9.46 -15.30
CA LEU A 243 -17.84 8.29 -16.09
C LEU A 243 -17.03 8.72 -17.31
N MET A 244 -17.41 9.80 -18.00
CA MET A 244 -16.64 10.35 -19.12
C MET A 244 -15.27 10.88 -18.71
N TYR A 245 -15.08 11.36 -17.48
CA TYR A 245 -13.76 11.75 -16.96
C TYR A 245 -12.91 10.57 -16.47
N TYR A 246 -13.56 9.45 -16.14
CA TYR A 246 -12.92 8.26 -15.62
C TYR A 246 -12.38 7.32 -16.71
N LEU A 247 -13.09 7.24 -17.84
CA LEU A 247 -12.71 6.45 -19.01
C LEU A 247 -11.60 7.15 -19.81
#